data_AF-A0A1Q3HXP3-F1
#
_entry.id   AF-A0A1Q3HXP3-F1
#
_cell.length_a   1.000
_cell.length_b   1.000
_cell.length_c   1.000
_cell.angle_alpha   90.00
_cell.angle_beta   90.00
_cell.angle_gamma   90.00
#
_symmetry.space_group_name_H-M   'P 1'
#
loop_
_entity.id
_entity.type
_entity.pdbx_description
1 polymer ?
#
loop_
_entity_poly.entity_id
_entity_poly.type
_entity_poly.pdbx_seq_one_letter_code
_entity_poly.pdbx_strand_id
1 'polypeptide(L)'
;MLEGMRLAKSVLGLWWVVVVVLASGSSTASTPTLLAQAPSCLNTVDCCIRRWPQSAAESCGATPTQITEMLKGAKALHEATASAEVTLKEEATESESAEADDATENAESGEPPNCTGQNHHAISRPIARALERHLTLRGLYKPRDERFKLRAKDEESHCGYQQWHRDVDAEVIKWLARHEKATPKQFEKLLREIYNRPEMLKRFPDGL
;
A
#
# COMPACT_ATOMS: atom_id res chain seq x y z
N MET A 1 22.35 -62.06 -47.22
CA MET A 1 22.27 -62.14 -45.75
C MET A 1 21.08 -61.30 -45.33
N LEU A 2 20.00 -61.98 -44.93
CA LEU A 2 18.80 -61.39 -44.34
C LEU A 2 19.05 -61.19 -42.85
N GLU A 3 18.65 -60.06 -42.27
CA GLU A 3 18.16 -59.86 -40.89
C GLU A 3 18.20 -58.35 -40.59
N GLY A 4 17.20 -57.68 -40.05
CA GLY A 4 15.90 -58.08 -39.52
C GLY A 4 15.35 -56.85 -38.79
N MET A 5 14.40 -56.14 -39.41
CA MET A 5 13.68 -55.04 -38.78
C MET A 5 12.77 -55.60 -37.68
N ARG A 6 12.91 -55.13 -36.43
CA ARG A 6 11.91 -55.34 -35.38
C ARG A 6 11.19 -54.02 -35.07
N LEU A 7 9.98 -53.93 -35.63
CA LEU A 7 8.88 -53.09 -35.17
C LEU A 7 8.44 -53.58 -33.78
N ALA A 8 8.50 -52.72 -32.76
CA ALA A 8 7.78 -52.92 -31.52
C ALA A 8 6.49 -52.10 -31.52
N LYS A 9 5.39 -52.79 -31.23
CA LYS A 9 4.00 -52.38 -31.35
C LYS A 9 3.52 -51.66 -30.08
N SER A 10 2.71 -50.63 -30.30
CA SER A 10 1.53 -50.19 -29.55
C SER A 10 1.34 -50.66 -28.09
N VAL A 11 1.23 -49.67 -27.20
CA VAL A 11 0.26 -49.73 -26.09
C VAL A 11 -0.51 -48.41 -26.09
N LEU A 12 -1.71 -48.45 -26.67
CA LEU A 12 -2.74 -47.41 -26.53
C LEU A 12 -3.33 -47.52 -25.13
N GLY A 13 -2.89 -46.65 -24.22
CA GLY A 13 -3.53 -46.46 -22.92
C GLY A 13 -4.74 -45.55 -23.08
N LEU A 14 -5.95 -46.12 -23.07
CA LEU A 14 -7.19 -45.37 -22.87
C LEU A 14 -7.17 -44.72 -21.48
N TRP A 15 -7.01 -43.40 -21.42
CA TRP A 15 -7.28 -42.62 -20.22
C TRP A 15 -8.72 -42.12 -20.29
N TRP A 16 -9.57 -42.69 -19.44
CA TRP A 16 -10.93 -42.24 -19.23
C TRP A 16 -10.91 -40.85 -18.58
N VAL A 17 -11.53 -39.89 -19.27
CA VAL A 17 -11.81 -38.55 -18.75
C VAL A 17 -12.98 -38.68 -17.78
N VAL A 18 -12.71 -38.49 -16.48
CA VAL A 18 -13.76 -38.26 -15.48
C VAL A 18 -13.93 -36.75 -15.36
N VAL A 19 -14.96 -36.20 -16.01
CA VAL A 19 -15.40 -34.82 -15.81
C VAL A 19 -16.23 -34.80 -14.53
N VAL A 20 -15.67 -34.29 -13.43
CA VAL A 20 -16.42 -33.91 -12.24
C VAL A 20 -16.77 -32.43 -12.37
N VAL A 21 -18.04 -32.14 -12.69
CA VAL A 21 -18.61 -30.80 -12.57
C VAL A 21 -19.00 -30.57 -11.10
N LEU A 22 -18.14 -29.91 -10.35
CA LEU A 22 -18.50 -29.34 -9.05
C LEU A 22 -18.89 -27.88 -9.26
N ALA A 23 -20.20 -27.64 -9.29
CA ALA A 23 -20.77 -26.31 -9.16
C ALA A 23 -20.70 -25.90 -7.68
N SER A 24 -19.73 -25.07 -7.34
CA SER A 24 -19.68 -24.35 -6.06
C SER A 24 -19.75 -22.86 -6.36
N GLY A 25 -20.95 -22.30 -6.20
CA GLY A 25 -21.13 -20.87 -6.15
C GLY A 25 -20.65 -20.28 -4.81
N SER A 26 -20.44 -18.97 -4.87
CA SER A 26 -20.65 -17.98 -3.80
C SER A 26 -19.39 -17.24 -3.32
N SER A 27 -19.51 -15.92 -3.47
CA SER A 27 -19.07 -14.88 -2.54
C SER A 27 -17.63 -14.39 -2.65
N THR A 28 -17.50 -13.37 -3.50
CA THR A 28 -16.52 -12.29 -3.35
C THR A 28 -16.68 -11.63 -1.97
N ALA A 29 -15.86 -12.04 -1.01
CA ALA A 29 -15.64 -11.28 0.22
C ALA A 29 -14.51 -10.29 -0.03
N SER A 30 -14.87 -9.10 -0.50
CA SER A 30 -14.00 -7.93 -0.44
C SER A 30 -13.81 -7.58 1.04
N THR A 31 -12.59 -7.75 1.54
CA THR A 31 -12.20 -7.30 2.87
C THR A 31 -12.24 -5.77 2.92
N PRO A 32 -13.06 -5.15 3.77
CA PRO A 32 -12.94 -3.72 4.01
C PRO A 32 -11.69 -3.46 4.84
N THR A 33 -10.78 -2.69 4.26
CA THR A 33 -9.63 -2.07 4.92
C THR A 33 -10.11 -1.32 6.17
N LEU A 34 -9.71 -1.83 7.34
CA LEU A 34 -9.96 -1.18 8.62
C LEU A 34 -9.10 0.08 8.74
N LEU A 35 -9.68 1.24 8.43
CA LEU A 35 -9.31 2.50 9.06
C LEU A 35 -9.66 2.41 10.55
N ALA A 36 -8.66 2.07 11.36
CA ALA A 36 -8.73 2.20 12.80
C ALA A 36 -7.70 3.24 13.24
N GLN A 37 -8.19 4.47 13.44
CA GLN A 37 -7.71 5.40 14.47
C GLN A 37 -8.69 6.56 14.59
N ALA A 38 -9.82 6.29 15.23
CA ALA A 38 -10.57 7.27 16.00
C ALA A 38 -10.66 6.72 17.43
N PRO A 39 -10.48 7.57 18.46
CA PRO A 39 -10.40 7.12 19.85
C PRO A 39 -11.75 6.56 20.30
N SER A 40 -11.71 5.36 20.89
CA SER A 40 -12.78 4.78 21.74
C SER A 40 -14.22 4.96 21.26
N CYS A 41 -14.56 4.40 20.11
CA CYS A 41 -15.95 4.28 19.64
C CYS A 41 -16.55 2.90 19.99
N LEU A 42 -16.25 2.39 21.18
CA LEU A 42 -16.79 1.12 21.64
C LEU A 42 -18.07 1.40 22.44
N ASN A 43 -19.22 1.15 21.82
CA ASN A 43 -20.55 0.96 22.41
C ASN A 43 -21.58 2.11 22.38
N THR A 44 -21.41 3.18 21.60
CA THR A 44 -22.51 4.15 21.38
C THR A 44 -23.18 3.97 20.02
N VAL A 45 -24.51 4.19 19.99
CA VAL A 45 -25.33 4.17 18.76
C VAL A 45 -24.75 5.14 17.73
N ASP A 46 -24.18 6.27 18.16
CA ASP A 46 -23.57 7.29 17.30
C ASP A 46 -22.37 6.78 16.49
N CYS A 47 -21.51 5.97 17.11
CA CYS A 47 -20.35 5.37 16.44
C CYS A 47 -20.79 4.33 15.41
N CYS A 48 -21.84 3.57 15.73
CA CYS A 48 -22.42 2.61 14.80
C CYS A 48 -23.03 3.31 13.58
N ILE A 49 -23.77 4.41 13.78
CA ILE A 49 -24.32 5.22 12.67
C ILE A 49 -23.19 5.76 11.79
N ARG A 50 -22.10 6.27 12.38
CA ARG A 50 -20.95 6.78 11.60
C ARG A 50 -20.24 5.70 10.78
N ARG A 51 -20.17 4.48 11.32
CA ARG A 51 -19.43 3.38 10.69
C ARG A 51 -20.27 2.60 9.67
N TRP A 52 -21.57 2.47 9.91
CA TRP A 52 -22.50 1.67 9.12
C TRP A 52 -23.86 2.36 8.97
N PRO A 53 -23.95 3.54 8.34
CA PRO A 53 -25.17 4.35 8.34
C PRO A 53 -26.37 3.63 7.69
N GLN A 54 -26.12 2.80 6.69
CA GLN A 54 -27.15 2.06 5.96
C GLN A 54 -27.76 0.90 6.74
N SER A 55 -27.02 0.31 7.69
CA SER A 55 -27.46 -0.85 8.47
C SER A 55 -27.61 -0.52 9.97
N ALA A 56 -27.50 0.74 10.38
CA ALA A 56 -27.48 1.14 11.79
C ALA A 56 -28.79 0.81 12.54
N ALA A 57 -29.94 0.87 11.86
CA ALA A 57 -31.21 0.49 12.47
C ALA A 57 -31.22 -0.99 12.90
N GLU A 58 -30.69 -1.87 12.04
CA GLU A 58 -30.63 -3.31 12.27
C GLU A 58 -29.45 -3.72 13.16
N SER A 59 -28.32 -3.01 13.03
CA SER A 59 -27.05 -3.40 13.67
C SER A 59 -26.91 -2.88 15.10
N CYS A 60 -27.56 -1.77 15.44
CA CYS A 60 -27.43 -1.13 16.75
C CYS A 60 -28.70 -0.45 17.27
N GLY A 61 -29.86 -0.72 16.66
CA GLY A 61 -31.14 -0.20 17.13
C GLY A 61 -31.27 1.32 16.96
N ALA A 62 -30.51 1.93 16.05
CA ALA A 62 -30.62 3.36 15.78
C ALA A 62 -32.01 3.68 15.20
N THR A 63 -32.67 4.69 15.75
CA THR A 63 -33.93 5.18 15.18
C THR A 63 -33.66 5.97 13.89
N PRO A 64 -34.62 6.02 12.94
CA PRO A 64 -34.48 6.82 11.73
C PRO A 64 -34.15 8.31 12.02
N THR A 65 -34.67 8.84 13.12
CA THR A 65 -34.40 10.21 13.57
C THR A 65 -32.94 10.40 13.97
N GLN A 66 -32.37 9.48 14.76
CA GLN A 66 -30.96 9.52 15.18
C GLN A 66 -30.00 9.41 13.98
N ILE A 67 -30.33 8.55 13.01
CA ILE A 67 -29.54 8.41 11.78
C ILE A 67 -29.54 9.73 10.99
N THR A 68 -30.72 10.32 10.82
CA THR A 68 -30.91 11.56 10.04
C THR A 68 -30.19 12.75 10.68
N GLU A 69 -30.29 12.90 12.00
CA GLU A 69 -29.66 13.98 12.75
C GLU A 69 -28.13 13.93 12.64
N MET A 70 -27.56 12.72 12.78
CA MET A 70 -26.11 12.51 12.65
C MET A 70 -25.60 12.79 11.24
N LEU A 71 -26.32 12.36 10.20
CA LEU A 71 -25.94 12.63 8.82
C LEU A 71 -26.04 14.13 8.48
N LYS A 72 -27.04 14.83 9.05
CA LYS A 72 -27.16 16.28 8.90
C LYS A 72 -26.00 17.04 9.56
N GLY A 73 -25.57 16.60 10.74
CA GLY A 73 -24.39 17.15 11.42
C GLY A 73 -23.09 16.92 10.63
N ALA A 74 -22.91 15.73 10.06
CA ALA A 74 -21.74 15.42 9.22
C ALA A 74 -21.70 16.29 7.94
N LYS A 75 -22.85 16.50 7.31
CA LYS A 75 -22.96 17.38 6.13
C LYS A 75 -22.62 18.84 6.46
N ALA A 76 -23.14 19.37 7.56
CA ALA A 76 -22.87 20.74 7.99
C ALA A 76 -21.37 20.96 8.30
N LEU A 77 -20.71 19.98 8.92
CA LEU A 77 -19.27 20.04 9.18
C LEU A 77 -18.47 20.08 7.87
N HIS A 78 -18.82 19.23 6.89
CA HIS A 78 -18.16 19.19 5.60
C HIS A 78 -18.34 20.49 4.79
N GLU A 79 -19.54 21.08 4.83
CA GLU A 79 -19.82 22.37 4.19
C GLU A 79 -19.06 23.53 4.86
N ALA A 80 -18.89 23.49 6.19
CA ALA A 80 -18.10 24.46 6.94
C ALA A 80 -16.59 24.35 6.65
N THR A 81 -16.05 23.13 6.54
CA THR A 81 -14.63 22.93 6.19
C THR A 81 -14.33 23.31 4.74
N ALA A 82 -15.24 23.00 3.80
CA ALA A 82 -15.10 23.41 2.41
C ALA A 82 -15.15 24.95 2.23
N SER A 83 -15.89 25.65 3.09
CA SER A 83 -15.95 27.12 3.08
C SER A 83 -14.72 27.77 3.74
N ALA A 84 -14.08 27.09 4.69
CA ALA A 84 -12.86 27.54 5.34
C ALA A 84 -11.61 27.40 4.43
N GLU A 85 -11.60 26.40 3.55
CA GLU A 85 -10.49 26.16 2.60
C GLU A 85 -10.40 27.22 1.49
N VAL A 86 -11.51 27.89 1.14
CA VAL A 86 -11.55 28.94 0.12
C VAL A 86 -11.02 30.29 0.65
N THR A 87 -11.02 30.51 1.97
CA THR A 87 -10.65 31.83 2.55
C THR A 87 -9.15 31.97 2.86
N LEU A 88 -8.34 30.91 2.72
CA LEU A 88 -6.92 30.91 3.11
C LEU A 88 -5.94 31.08 1.92
N LYS A 89 -6.41 31.43 0.72
CA LYS A 89 -5.57 31.47 -0.49
C LYS A 89 -5.08 32.86 -0.94
N GLU A 90 -5.37 33.93 -0.20
CA GLU A 90 -5.00 35.30 -0.64
C GLU A 90 -4.00 36.10 0.20
N GLU A 91 -3.49 35.61 1.34
CA GLU A 91 -2.40 36.31 2.03
C GLU A 91 -1.33 35.34 2.57
N ALA A 92 -0.31 35.04 1.75
CA ALA A 92 1.03 34.65 2.21
C ALA A 92 2.02 34.57 1.03
N THR A 93 2.38 35.72 0.46
CA THR A 93 3.67 35.88 -0.23
C THR A 93 4.70 36.39 0.76
N GLU A 94 5.86 35.73 0.81
CA GLU A 94 7.09 36.05 1.53
C GLU A 94 7.13 35.77 3.05
N SER A 95 7.55 34.56 3.41
CA SER A 95 8.68 34.33 4.34
C SER A 95 8.97 32.82 4.44
N GLU A 96 10.20 32.43 4.13
CA GLU A 96 10.70 31.06 4.28
C GLU A 96 10.77 30.63 5.75
N SER A 97 10.19 29.48 6.09
CA SER A 97 10.88 28.43 6.84
C SER A 97 10.04 27.15 6.89
N ALA A 98 10.69 26.07 6.47
CA ALA A 98 10.39 24.64 6.58
C ALA A 98 9.16 24.15 7.40
N GLU A 99 8.57 23.08 6.85
CA GLU A 99 7.57 22.16 7.42
C GLU A 99 6.08 22.53 7.24
N ALA A 100 5.50 22.05 6.14
CA ALA A 100 4.20 21.39 6.11
C ALA A 100 3.97 20.81 4.71
N ASP A 101 3.82 19.48 4.59
CA ASP A 101 3.26 18.90 3.38
C ASP A 101 2.52 17.60 3.72
N ASP A 102 1.28 17.77 4.19
CA ASP A 102 0.23 16.76 4.07
C ASP A 102 -1.10 17.46 3.83
N ALA A 103 -1.53 17.48 2.57
CA ALA A 103 -2.84 16.97 2.13
C ALA A 103 -3.27 17.64 0.82
N THR A 104 -2.88 17.05 -0.31
CA THR A 104 -3.71 17.07 -1.51
C THR A 104 -3.51 15.75 -2.26
N GLU A 105 -4.40 14.79 -2.01
CA GLU A 105 -4.49 13.59 -2.85
C GLU A 105 -5.46 13.87 -4.01
N ASN A 106 -4.91 14.21 -5.17
CA ASN A 106 -5.39 13.66 -6.44
C ASN A 106 -4.38 13.92 -7.57
N ALA A 107 -3.77 12.83 -8.02
CA ALA A 107 -3.29 12.60 -9.39
C ALA A 107 -2.72 13.80 -10.18
N GLU A 108 -1.51 14.21 -9.84
CA GLU A 108 -0.54 14.55 -10.87
C GLU A 108 0.85 14.12 -10.36
N SER A 109 1.14 12.83 -10.55
CA SER A 109 2.51 12.35 -10.59
C SER A 109 3.15 13.04 -11.79
N GLY A 110 3.58 14.29 -11.61
CA GLY A 110 4.37 15.06 -12.57
C GLY A 110 5.73 14.41 -12.71
N GLU A 111 5.73 13.23 -13.32
CA GLU A 111 6.92 12.45 -13.53
C GLU A 111 7.69 13.10 -14.69
N PRO A 112 8.97 13.46 -14.50
CA PRO A 112 9.75 14.08 -15.55
C PRO A 112 9.74 13.16 -16.78
N PRO A 113 9.57 13.69 -18.00
CA PRO A 113 9.49 12.90 -19.24
C PRO A 113 10.80 12.16 -19.62
N ASN A 114 11.79 12.13 -18.73
CA ASN A 114 13.03 11.37 -18.83
C ASN A 114 13.32 10.71 -17.46
N CYS A 115 12.99 9.43 -17.31
CA CYS A 115 13.22 8.69 -16.06
C CYS A 115 14.56 7.94 -15.99
N THR A 116 15.43 8.14 -16.98
CA THR A 116 16.76 7.54 -17.04
C THR A 116 17.69 8.14 -15.98
N GLY A 117 18.25 7.29 -15.11
CA GLY A 117 19.23 7.74 -14.11
C GLY A 117 18.63 8.58 -12.99
N GLN A 118 17.35 8.44 -12.66
CA GLN A 118 16.79 9.15 -11.52
C GLN A 118 17.30 8.60 -10.17
N ASN A 119 17.22 9.43 -9.15
CA ASN A 119 17.53 9.05 -7.78
C ASN A 119 16.36 8.25 -7.20
N HIS A 120 16.60 6.98 -6.88
CA HIS A 120 15.64 6.13 -6.18
C HIS A 120 15.85 6.24 -4.69
N HIS A 121 14.77 6.29 -3.92
CA HIS A 121 14.84 6.29 -2.46
C HIS A 121 14.27 4.99 -1.91
N ALA A 122 15.06 4.26 -1.13
CA ALA A 122 14.66 2.95 -0.61
C ALA A 122 13.51 3.03 0.40
N ILE A 123 13.37 4.15 1.11
CA ILE A 123 12.30 4.38 2.09
C ILE A 123 11.17 5.16 1.41
N SER A 124 10.20 4.41 0.91
CA SER A 124 8.97 4.93 0.31
C SER A 124 8.01 5.51 1.37
N ARG A 125 6.95 6.21 0.93
CA ARG A 125 5.90 6.70 1.84
C ARG A 125 5.21 5.56 2.62
N PRO A 126 4.85 4.41 2.00
CA PRO A 126 4.32 3.26 2.74
C PRO A 126 5.26 2.74 3.84
N ILE A 127 6.56 2.59 3.55
CA ILE A 127 7.54 2.13 4.55
C ILE A 127 7.65 3.14 5.69
N ALA A 128 7.77 4.44 5.37
CA ALA A 128 7.84 5.49 6.40
C ALA A 128 6.60 5.49 7.31
N ARG A 129 5.40 5.35 6.74
CA ARG A 129 4.15 5.20 7.52
C ARG A 129 4.17 3.98 8.45
N ALA A 130 4.81 2.88 8.05
CA ALA A 130 4.95 1.70 8.90
C ALA A 130 5.98 1.93 10.02
N LEU A 131 7.09 2.59 9.73
CA LEU A 131 8.11 2.96 10.72
C LEU A 131 7.56 3.88 11.81
N GLU A 132 6.66 4.81 11.46
CA GLU A 132 6.00 5.69 12.44
C GLU A 132 5.16 4.94 13.49
N ARG A 133 4.76 3.70 13.20
CA ARG A 133 4.04 2.85 14.17
C ARG A 133 4.94 1.84 14.87
N HIS A 134 6.23 1.79 14.52
CA HIS A 134 7.16 0.80 15.03
C HIS A 134 7.68 1.18 16.43
N LEU A 135 7.76 0.22 17.35
CA LEU A 135 8.05 0.48 18.77
C LEU A 135 9.39 1.20 18.98
N THR A 136 10.41 0.79 18.24
CA THR A 136 11.82 1.22 18.42
C THR A 136 12.35 2.11 17.28
N LEU A 137 11.63 2.21 16.16
CA LEU A 137 12.12 2.88 14.94
C LEU A 137 11.34 4.15 14.58
N ARG A 138 10.24 4.45 15.29
CA ARG A 138 9.43 5.66 15.09
C ARG A 138 10.27 6.92 15.23
N GLY A 139 10.12 7.85 14.28
CA GLY A 139 10.82 9.15 14.28
C GLY A 139 12.30 9.10 13.88
N LEU A 140 12.86 7.93 13.53
CA LEU A 140 14.28 7.81 13.15
C LEU A 140 14.54 7.92 11.64
N TYR A 141 13.48 7.80 10.84
CA TYR A 141 13.54 7.74 9.38
C TYR A 141 12.45 8.59 8.78
N LYS A 142 12.73 9.20 7.62
CA LYS A 142 11.77 10.03 6.89
C LYS A 142 11.44 9.39 5.53
N PRO A 143 10.28 9.69 4.93
CA PRO A 143 10.04 9.36 3.53
C PRO A 143 11.15 9.99 2.66
N ARG A 144 11.65 9.25 1.67
CA ARG A 144 12.72 9.72 0.77
C ARG A 144 13.99 10.16 1.50
N ASP A 145 14.36 9.45 2.55
CA ASP A 145 15.57 9.73 3.33
C ASP A 145 16.83 9.64 2.45
N GLU A 146 17.58 10.75 2.39
CA GLU A 146 18.78 10.92 1.55
C GLU A 146 19.89 9.90 1.85
N ARG A 147 19.92 9.33 3.06
CA ARG A 147 20.87 8.28 3.44
C ARG A 147 20.65 6.98 2.67
N PHE A 148 19.46 6.79 2.10
CA PHE A 148 19.05 5.57 1.41
C PHE A 148 18.70 5.83 -0.06
N LYS A 149 19.49 6.72 -0.68
CA LYS A 149 19.36 7.11 -2.08
C LYS A 149 20.27 6.26 -2.97
N LEU A 150 19.72 5.75 -4.06
CA LEU A 150 20.38 4.91 -5.06
C LEU A 150 20.27 5.56 -6.43
N ARG A 151 21.13 5.14 -7.36
CA ARG A 151 21.06 5.56 -8.75
C ARG A 151 20.44 4.46 -9.61
N ALA A 152 19.31 4.76 -10.24
CA ALA A 152 18.72 3.87 -11.23
C ALA A 152 19.63 3.73 -12.45
N LYS A 153 19.74 2.53 -13.01
CA LYS A 153 20.54 2.25 -14.20
C LYS A 153 19.97 2.93 -15.45
N ASP A 154 18.67 2.78 -15.64
CA ASP A 154 17.94 3.19 -16.84
C ASP A 154 16.49 3.56 -16.49
N GLU A 155 15.71 3.94 -17.51
CA GLU A 155 14.32 4.33 -17.36
C GLU A 155 13.45 3.19 -16.81
N GLU A 156 13.63 1.95 -17.29
CA GLU A 156 12.87 0.79 -16.81
C GLU A 156 13.12 0.53 -15.31
N SER A 157 14.30 0.93 -14.82
CA SER A 157 14.68 0.78 -13.42
C SER A 157 13.98 1.77 -12.47
N HIS A 158 13.34 2.83 -12.94
CA HIS A 158 12.75 3.86 -12.06
C HIS A 158 11.56 4.65 -12.65
N CYS A 159 11.06 4.31 -13.83
CA CYS A 159 9.90 4.98 -14.42
C CYS A 159 8.60 4.43 -13.81
N GLY A 160 8.02 5.26 -12.96
CA GLY A 160 6.76 5.06 -12.28
C GLY A 160 6.86 4.15 -11.06
N TYR A 161 5.72 4.00 -10.40
CA TYR A 161 5.59 3.11 -9.25
C TYR A 161 5.23 1.68 -9.71
N GLN A 162 6.27 0.98 -10.15
CA GLN A 162 6.19 -0.35 -10.75
C GLN A 162 5.93 -1.46 -9.72
N GLN A 163 5.59 -2.66 -10.20
CA GLN A 163 5.30 -3.81 -9.34
C GLN A 163 6.43 -4.13 -8.37
N TRP A 164 7.69 -4.05 -8.82
CA TRP A 164 8.83 -4.35 -7.95
C TRP A 164 8.95 -3.35 -6.77
N HIS A 165 8.57 -2.07 -6.93
CA HIS A 165 8.52 -1.13 -5.79
C HIS A 165 7.53 -1.61 -4.75
N ARG A 166 6.33 -2.05 -5.20
CA ARG A 166 5.26 -2.53 -4.34
C ARG A 166 5.66 -3.80 -3.59
N ASP A 167 6.38 -4.68 -4.27
CA ASP A 167 6.86 -5.94 -3.69
C ASP A 167 7.90 -5.68 -2.60
N VAL A 168 8.86 -4.77 -2.85
CA VAL A 168 9.85 -4.32 -1.85
C VAL A 168 9.15 -3.68 -0.66
N ASP A 169 8.21 -2.76 -0.91
CA ASP A 169 7.44 -2.10 0.16
C ASP A 169 6.69 -3.12 1.02
N ALA A 170 6.00 -4.08 0.39
CA ALA A 170 5.27 -5.13 1.09
C ALA A 170 6.20 -6.02 1.92
N GLU A 171 7.38 -6.36 1.39
CA GLU A 171 8.38 -7.17 2.10
C GLU A 171 8.89 -6.44 3.35
N VAL A 172 9.31 -5.18 3.21
CA VAL A 172 9.83 -4.37 4.32
C VAL A 172 8.76 -4.16 5.40
N ILE A 173 7.52 -3.82 5.00
CA ILE A 173 6.41 -3.64 5.95
C ILE A 173 6.11 -4.95 6.70
N LYS A 174 6.09 -6.08 6.00
CA LYS A 174 5.90 -7.40 6.62
C LYS A 174 7.06 -7.77 7.55
N TRP A 175 8.29 -7.36 7.24
CA TRP A 175 9.42 -7.56 8.13
C TRP A 175 9.28 -6.72 9.40
N LEU A 176 8.93 -5.43 9.28
CA LEU A 176 8.71 -4.52 10.41
C LEU A 176 7.64 -5.07 11.36
N ALA A 177 6.52 -5.56 10.82
CA ALA A 177 5.45 -6.15 11.63
C ALA A 177 5.88 -7.40 12.41
N ARG A 178 6.87 -8.16 11.91
CA ARG A 178 7.39 -9.37 12.57
C ARG A 178 8.54 -9.08 13.55
N HIS A 179 9.16 -7.91 13.44
CA HIS A 179 10.35 -7.53 14.22
C HIS A 179 10.10 -6.24 14.98
N GLU A 180 9.02 -6.19 15.77
CA GLU A 180 8.57 -4.97 16.46
C GLU A 180 9.64 -4.29 17.34
N LYS A 181 10.69 -5.02 17.76
CA LYS A 181 11.80 -4.51 18.56
C LYS A 181 13.11 -4.33 17.76
N ALA A 182 13.04 -4.34 16.43
CA ALA A 182 14.19 -4.17 15.56
C ALA A 182 14.96 -2.87 15.89
N THR A 183 16.29 -2.97 15.86
CA THR A 183 17.18 -1.81 16.00
C THR A 183 17.41 -1.13 14.64
N PRO A 184 17.83 0.15 14.63
CA PRO A 184 18.24 0.84 13.39
C PRO A 184 19.20 0.02 12.54
N LYS A 185 20.22 -0.57 13.18
CA LYS A 185 21.21 -1.42 12.52
C LYS A 185 20.59 -2.65 11.82
N GLN A 186 19.58 -3.26 12.42
CA GLN A 186 18.90 -4.42 11.81
C GLN A 186 18.03 -4.00 10.61
N PHE A 187 17.32 -2.88 10.73
CA PHE A 187 16.51 -2.35 9.65
C PHE A 187 17.38 -1.92 8.45
N GLU A 188 18.46 -1.19 8.69
CA GLU A 188 19.39 -0.77 7.64
C GLU A 188 20.07 -1.96 6.97
N LYS A 189 20.41 -2.99 7.76
CA LYS A 189 20.94 -4.24 7.23
C LYS A 189 19.92 -4.92 6.29
N LEU A 190 18.64 -4.98 6.66
CA LEU A 190 17.59 -5.51 5.78
C LEU A 190 17.51 -4.75 4.46
N LEU A 191 17.49 -3.40 4.50
CA LEU A 191 17.43 -2.61 3.28
C LEU A 191 18.63 -2.92 2.37
N ARG A 192 19.84 -2.96 2.93
CA ARG A 192 21.04 -3.33 2.16
C ARG A 192 20.92 -4.74 1.59
N GLU A 193 20.40 -5.70 2.35
CA GLU A 193 20.20 -7.07 1.87
C GLU A 193 19.23 -7.14 0.69
N ILE A 194 18.12 -6.38 0.72
CA ILE A 194 17.14 -6.32 -0.38
C ILE A 194 17.79 -5.71 -1.63
N TYR A 195 18.43 -4.55 -1.49
CA TYR A 195 18.96 -3.81 -2.64
C TYR A 195 20.26 -4.38 -3.22
N ASN A 196 20.92 -5.31 -2.52
CA ASN A 196 22.07 -6.06 -3.03
C ASN A 196 21.69 -7.43 -3.66
N ARG A 197 20.40 -7.73 -3.82
CA ARG A 197 19.97 -8.96 -4.53
C ARG A 197 20.25 -8.88 -6.03
N PRO A 198 20.47 -10.01 -6.72
CA PRO A 198 20.81 -10.01 -8.14
C PRO A 198 19.82 -9.26 -9.04
N GLU A 199 18.52 -9.36 -8.77
CA GLU A 199 17.48 -8.65 -9.51
C GLU A 199 17.46 -7.15 -9.23
N MET A 200 17.80 -6.75 -8.01
CA MET A 200 17.88 -5.34 -7.62
C MET A 200 19.15 -4.69 -8.17
N LEU A 201 20.28 -5.40 -8.18
CA LEU A 201 21.53 -4.93 -8.80
C LEU A 201 21.41 -4.72 -10.32
N LYS A 202 20.51 -5.44 -10.99
CA LYS A 202 20.21 -5.16 -12.42
C LYS A 202 19.58 -3.77 -12.60
N ARG A 203 18.86 -3.26 -11.60
CA ARG A 203 18.17 -1.97 -11.58
C ARG A 203 19.01 -0.85 -10.95
N PHE A 204 19.75 -1.18 -9.89
CA PHE A 204 20.59 -0.30 -9.08
C PHE A 204 22.00 -0.92 -8.97
N PRO A 205 22.89 -0.70 -9.96
CA PRO A 205 24.15 -1.42 -10.06
C PRO A 205 25.08 -1.28 -8.85
N ASP A 206 24.98 -0.15 -8.14
CA ASP A 206 25.80 0.14 -6.96
C ASP A 206 25.16 -0.35 -5.64
N GLY A 207 23.95 -0.91 -5.70
CA GLY A 207 23.19 -1.32 -4.53
C GLY A 207 22.87 -0.15 -3.59
N LEU A 208 22.76 -0.45 -2.29
CA LEU A 208 22.52 0.49 -1.19
C LEU A 208 23.65 0.44 -0.15
#